data_AF-X0XW19-F1
#
_entry.id   AF-X0XW19-F1
#
_cell.length_a   1.000
_cell.length_b   1.000
_cell.length_c   1.000
_cell.angle_alpha   90.00
_cell.angle_beta   90.00
_cell.angle_gamma   90.00
#
_symmetry.space_group_name_H-M   'P 1'
#
loop_
_entity.id
_entity.type
_entity.pdbx_description
1 polymer ?
#
loop_
_entity_poly.entity_id
_entity_poly.type
_entity_poly.pdbx_seq_one_letter_code
_entity_poly.pdbx_strand_id
1 'polypeptide(L)' 'MQQGGLDTGGVEPWSYLIVGGVQLATHSWMSDPRMTREELIDYLTMLSWSALCGIVQVGGSLAKFREEPHPTPIPPSRER' A
#
# COMPACT_ATOMS: atom_id res chain seq x y z
N MET A 1 13.23 12.69 -9.49
CA MET A 1 13.50 13.80 -8.53
C MET A 1 14.00 13.14 -7.26
N GLN A 2 14.95 13.70 -6.51
CA GLN A 2 15.45 13.03 -5.29
C GLN A 2 15.26 13.91 -4.06
N GLN A 3 14.77 13.32 -2.97
CA GLN A 3 14.63 13.95 -1.66
C GLN A 3 15.03 12.95 -0.58
N GLY A 4 15.94 13.33 0.31
CA GLY A 4 16.40 12.44 1.40
C GLY A 4 17.00 11.10 0.94
N GLY A 5 17.53 11.03 -0.30
CA GLY A 5 18.06 9.80 -0.89
C GLY A 5 17.01 8.86 -1.50
N LEU A 6 15.72 9.25 -1.53
CA LEU A 6 14.66 8.54 -2.25
C LEU A 6 14.34 9.21 -3.58
N ASP A 7 14.08 8.40 -4.61
CA ASP A 7 13.45 8.88 -5.83
C ASP A 7 11.96 9.13 -5.58
N THR A 8 11.57 10.40 -5.68
CA THR A 8 10.21 10.87 -5.42
C THR A 8 9.39 11.09 -6.68
N GLY A 9 9.88 10.65 -7.85
CA GLY A 9 9.20 10.86 -9.13
C GLY A 9 7.76 10.30 -9.19
N GLY A 10 7.42 9.30 -8.37
CA GLY A 10 6.08 8.71 -8.32
C GLY A 10 5.18 9.25 -7.20
N VAL A 11 5.60 10.26 -6.42
CA VAL A 11 4.86 10.71 -5.22
C VAL A 11 3.42 11.13 -5.53
N GLU A 12 3.21 11.81 -6.66
CA GLU A 12 1.89 12.29 -7.07
C GLU A 12 0.90 11.14 -7.34
N PRO A 13 1.16 10.18 -8.24
CA PRO A 13 0.24 9.06 -8.47
C PRO A 13 0.05 8.17 -7.23
N TRP A 14 1.08 7.97 -6.40
CA TRP A 14 0.94 7.20 -5.16
C TRP A 14 0.00 7.89 -4.16
N SER A 15 0.10 9.23 -4.05
CA SER A 15 -0.75 10.02 -3.16
C SER A 15 -2.22 9.95 -3.59
N TYR A 16 -2.50 10.10 -4.88
CA TYR A 16 -3.87 9.97 -5.41
C TYR A 16 -4.44 8.57 -5.20
N LEU A 17 -3.65 7.52 -5.37
CA LEU A 17 -4.08 6.14 -5.12
C LEU A 17 -4.46 5.93 -3.65
N ILE A 18 -3.61 6.34 -2.71
CA ILE A 18 -3.82 6.13 -1.27
C ILE A 18 -5.06 6.90 -0.81
N VAL A 19 -5.13 8.20 -1.11
CA VAL A 19 -6.25 9.05 -0.67
C VAL A 19 -7.56 8.61 -1.32
N GLY A 20 -7.55 8.37 -2.64
CA GLY A 20 -8.73 7.92 -3.37
C GLY A 20 -9.23 6.55 -2.90
N GLY A 21 -8.31 5.61 -2.63
CA GLY A 21 -8.64 4.30 -2.08
C GLY A 21 -9.29 4.37 -0.71
N VAL A 22 -8.73 5.18 0.20
CA VAL A 22 -9.31 5.40 1.55
C VAL A 22 -10.70 6.03 1.46
N GLN A 23 -10.87 7.04 0.60
CA GLN A 23 -12.18 7.70 0.40
C GLN A 23 -13.23 6.71 -0.08
N LEU A 24 -12.91 5.91 -1.12
CA LEU A 24 -13.84 4.94 -1.69
C LEU A 24 -14.18 3.83 -0.69
N ALA A 25 -13.18 3.28 0.01
CA ALA A 25 -13.40 2.24 1.02
C ALA A 25 -14.28 2.75 2.18
N THR A 26 -14.02 3.96 2.65
CA THR A 26 -14.83 4.60 3.70
C THR A 26 -16.25 4.85 3.23
N HIS A 27 -16.44 5.36 2.02
CA HIS A 27 -17.77 5.58 1.45
C HIS A 27 -18.57 4.28 1.32
N SER A 28 -17.94 3.22 0.80
CA SER A 28 -18.56 1.90 0.71
C SER A 28 -18.93 1.36 2.09
N TRP A 29 -18.04 1.47 3.08
CA TRP A 29 -18.29 1.00 4.44
C TRP A 29 -19.39 1.78 5.15
N MET A 30 -19.49 3.11 4.97
CA MET A 30 -20.59 3.90 5.54
C MET A 30 -21.97 3.47 5.01
N SER A 31 -22.01 2.92 3.80
CA SER A 31 -23.25 2.44 3.16
C SER A 31 -23.64 1.04 3.64
N ASP A 32 -22.66 0.17 3.92
CA ASP A 32 -22.85 -1.19 4.44
C ASP A 32 -21.69 -1.57 5.40
N PRO A 33 -21.82 -1.26 6.71
CA PRO A 33 -20.76 -1.52 7.68
C PRO A 33 -20.59 -3.02 7.96
N ARG A 34 -19.58 -3.64 7.34
CA ARG A 34 -19.26 -5.08 7.47
C ARG A 34 -18.22 -5.43 8.54
N MET A 35 -17.63 -4.41 9.17
CA MET A 35 -16.62 -4.50 10.24
C MET A 35 -16.70 -3.25 11.12
N THR A 36 -16.04 -3.24 12.27
CA THR A 36 -15.92 -2.02 13.09
C THR A 36 -15.10 -0.95 12.37
N ARG A 37 -15.27 0.31 12.80
CA ARG A 37 -14.48 1.43 12.26
C ARG A 37 -12.99 1.21 12.52
N GLU A 38 -12.66 0.72 13.71
CA GLU A 38 -11.30 0.44 14.16
C GLU A 38 -10.65 -0.62 13.25
N GLU A 39 -11.35 -1.73 12.97
CA GLU A 39 -10.85 -2.75 12.03
C GLU A 39 -10.65 -2.19 10.61
N LEU A 40 -11.56 -1.32 10.13
CA LEU A 40 -11.39 -0.67 8.83
C LEU A 40 -10.11 0.18 8.78
N ILE A 41 -9.87 0.99 9.82
CA ILE A 41 -8.67 1.82 9.94
C ILE A 41 -7.43 0.94 9.95
N ASP A 42 -7.43 -0.15 10.74
CA ASP A 42 -6.30 -1.06 10.85
C ASP A 42 -6.00 -1.72 9.50
N TYR A 43 -7.01 -2.23 8.78
CA TYR A 43 -6.81 -2.85 7.47
C TYR A 43 -6.30 -1.87 6.40
N LEU A 44 -6.87 -0.66 6.33
CA LEU A 44 -6.41 0.35 5.37
C LEU A 44 -5.01 0.87 5.69
N THR A 45 -4.69 1.00 6.98
CA THR A 45 -3.34 1.37 7.45
C THR A 45 -2.35 0.27 7.11
N MET A 46 -2.67 -1.00 7.38
CA MET A 46 -1.84 -2.15 7.05
C MET A 46 -1.50 -2.19 5.56
N LEU A 47 -2.49 -2.00 4.68
CA LEU A 47 -2.28 -1.97 3.23
C LEU A 47 -1.36 -0.81 2.82
N SER A 48 -1.67 0.40 3.29
CA SER A 48 -0.92 1.62 2.94
C SER A 48 0.52 1.56 3.43
N TRP A 49 0.72 1.12 4.67
CA TRP A 49 2.05 1.00 5.27
C TRP A 49 2.89 -0.06 4.57
N SER A 50 2.28 -1.22 4.26
CA SER A 50 2.97 -2.31 3.53
C SER A 50 3.43 -1.85 2.14
N ALA A 51 2.59 -1.09 1.42
CA ALA A 51 2.96 -0.52 0.12
C ALA A 51 4.11 0.51 0.26
N LEU A 52 4.05 1.39 1.25
CA LEU A 52 5.11 2.38 1.52
C LEU A 52 6.44 1.71 1.87
N CYS A 53 6.43 0.68 2.72
CA CYS A 53 7.63 -0.10 3.05
C CYS A 53 8.28 -0.69 1.78
N GLY A 54 7.49 -1.29 0.88
CA GLY A 54 8.00 -1.82 -0.38
C GLY A 54 8.63 -0.75 -1.28
N ILE A 55 7.99 0.42 -1.41
CA ILE A 55 8.54 1.54 -2.18
C ILE A 55 9.87 2.03 -1.59
N VAL A 56 9.95 2.16 -0.27
CA VAL A 56 11.16 2.63 0.43
C VAL A 56 12.30 1.62 0.32
N GLN A 57 12.03 0.31 0.37
CA GLN A 57 13.04 -0.75 0.23
C GLN A 57 13.82 -0.65 -1.10
N VAL A 58 13.14 -0.25 -2.18
CA VAL A 58 13.77 -0.01 -3.50
C VAL A 58 14.22 1.44 -3.70
N GLY A 59 14.14 2.28 -2.66
CA GLY A 59 14.49 3.70 -2.70
C GLY A 59 13.62 4.54 -3.63
N GLY A 60 12.39 4.11 -3.90
CA GLY A 60 11.49 4.73 -4.87
C GLY A 60 11.89 4.53 -6.34
N SER A 61 12.93 3.73 -6.62
CA SER A 61 13.46 3.56 -7.97
C SER A 61 12.64 2.56 -8.79
N LEU A 62 12.04 3.05 -9.88
CA LEU A 62 11.35 2.19 -10.85
C LEU A 62 12.29 1.19 -11.53
N ALA A 63 13.56 1.55 -11.73
CA ALA A 63 14.54 0.65 -12.34
C ALA A 63 14.80 -0.56 -11.44
N LYS A 64 15.12 -0.32 -10.16
CA LYS A 64 15.32 -1.39 -9.18
C LYS A 64 14.08 -2.26 -9.03
N PHE A 65 12.91 -1.65 -8.87
CA PHE A 65 11.65 -2.38 -8.77
C PHE A 65 11.45 -3.33 -9.97
N ARG A 66 11.70 -2.88 -11.20
CA ARG A 66 11.52 -3.70 -12.42
C ARG A 66 12.53 -4.85 -12.56
N GLU A 67 13.72 -4.68 -11.99
CA GLU A 67 14.78 -5.70 -12.00
C GLU A 67 14.55 -6.80 -10.95
N GLU A 68 13.84 -6.47 -9.86
CA GLU A 68 13.53 -7.44 -8.82
C GLU A 68 12.54 -8.51 -9.31
N PRO A 69 12.77 -9.80 -9.00
CA PRO A 69 11.75 -10.82 -9.16
C PRO A 69 10.53 -10.45 -8.30
N HIS A 70 9.32 -10.57 -8.86
CA HIS A 70 8.07 -10.32 -8.14
C HIS A 70 7.37 -11.66 -7.85
N PRO A 71 7.91 -12.50 -6.95
CA PRO A 71 7.33 -13.80 -6.68
C PRO A 71 5.95 -13.65 -6.08
N THR A 72 5.05 -14.57 -6.40
CA THR A 72 3.74 -14.65 -5.75
C THR A 72 3.93 -14.89 -4.25
N PRO A 73 3.30 -14.10 -3.37
CA PRO A 73 3.36 -14.36 -1.93
C PRO A 73 2.88 -15.77 -1.60
N ILE A 74 3.65 -16.51 -0.82
CA ILE A 74 3.28 -17.85 -0.35
C ILE A 74 2.52 -17.68 0.97
N PRO A 75 1.24 -18.06 1.04
CA PRO A 75 0.50 -17.98 2.29
C PRO A 75 1.10 -18.94 3.32
N PRO A 76 1.03 -18.62 4.63
CA PRO A 76 1.45 -19.56 5.66
C PRO A 76 0.69 -20.88 5.50
N SER A 77 1.38 -22.00 5.74
CA SER A 77 0.74 -23.32 5.75
C SER A 77 -0.39 -23.32 6.77
N ARG A 78 -1.61 -23.69 6.37
CA ARG A 78 -2.68 -23.99 7.32
C ARG A 78 -2.23 -25.18 8.16
N GLU A 79 -1.71 -24.92 9.36
CA GLU A 79 -1.65 -25.95 10.39
C GLU A 79 -3.10 -26.40 10.66
N ARG A 80 -3.33 -27.71 10.54
CA ARG A 80 -4.65 -28.34 10.57
C ARG A 80 -4.99 -28.78 11.99
#